data_AF-A0A1G3BMW9-F1
#
_entry.id   AF-A0A1G3BMW9-F1
#
_cell.length_a   1.000
_cell.length_b   1.000
_cell.length_c   1.000
_cell.angle_alpha   90.00
_cell.angle_beta   90.00
_cell.angle_gamma   90.00
#
_symmetry.space_group_name_H-M   'P 1'
#
loop_
_entity.id
_entity.type
_entity.pdbx_description
1 polymer ?
#
loop_
_entity_poly.entity_id
_entity_poly.type
_entity_poly.pdbx_seq_one_letter_code
_entity_poly.pdbx_strand_id
1 'polypeptide(L)'
;MSDFIANCSATAIGSFPHPDPGAAFKLISKTLPEVPCWPQLPKRGIQEEMCVQYTEGMPFFHLVPEEKRFYLEVHEDVTELENLYEKFSSNDFNKFAVSQKYAAGIYVLEKHLPEFKRIKALKGQIVGPITLAANLKDAEGTAALFNTTYNDAVIKLLCLKAQWQIAFLSKFKLPVIIFADEPYLSCMGSAFATVSRDTIVDSFNELFRSIQSQGAMAGIHCCGNTDWDMVLSTELDILSFDAFIFMDKVLAYSTYIREFVERGGILSWGIAPTTADSLERINTESLIDKMEKGLEYLSQKGLGKKVVLQNSLITPSCGTGTLTIKESEKAMTLTYEVSSALKKRYSLH
;
A
#
# COMPACT_ATOMS: atom_id res chain seq x y z
N MET A 1 -11.17 -5.49 -17.10
CA MET A 1 -10.41 -6.17 -16.04
C MET A 1 -9.00 -6.34 -16.56
N SER A 2 -8.00 -5.90 -15.81
CA SER A 2 -6.61 -6.08 -16.24
C SER A 2 -6.26 -7.57 -16.20
N ASP A 3 -5.70 -8.11 -17.29
CA ASP A 3 -5.23 -9.50 -17.39
C ASP A 3 -3.95 -9.74 -16.55
N PHE A 4 -3.82 -9.08 -15.40
CA PHE A 4 -2.63 -9.18 -14.56
C PHE A 4 -2.63 -10.48 -13.76
N ILE A 5 -1.60 -11.29 -13.98
CA ILE A 5 -1.34 -12.50 -13.19
C ILE A 5 -0.07 -12.25 -12.38
N ALA A 6 -0.20 -12.34 -11.05
CA ALA A 6 0.87 -11.99 -10.13
C ALA A 6 2.08 -12.95 -10.23
N ASN A 7 1.84 -14.28 -10.30
CA ASN A 7 2.88 -15.30 -10.53
C ASN A 7 4.12 -15.13 -9.62
N CYS A 8 3.90 -14.85 -8.33
CA CYS A 8 4.94 -14.57 -7.34
C CYS A 8 5.88 -13.41 -7.70
N SER A 9 5.43 -12.45 -8.52
CA SER A 9 6.25 -11.28 -8.88
C SER A 9 6.57 -10.47 -7.62
N ALA A 10 7.80 -9.95 -7.55
CA ALA A 10 8.24 -9.08 -6.46
C ALA A 10 7.74 -7.64 -6.62
N THR A 11 7.29 -7.04 -5.53
CA THR A 11 7.09 -5.59 -5.39
C THR A 11 7.49 -5.11 -3.98
N ALA A 12 7.19 -3.87 -3.60
CA ALA A 12 7.45 -3.35 -2.26
C ALA A 12 6.33 -2.45 -1.72
N ILE A 13 6.35 -2.22 -0.41
CA ILE A 13 5.33 -1.40 0.27
C ILE A 13 5.45 0.07 -0.11
N GLY A 14 6.65 0.62 -0.27
CA GLY A 14 6.84 1.92 -0.92
C GLY A 14 7.85 2.83 -0.23
N SER A 15 8.02 2.75 1.08
CA SER A 15 8.98 3.61 1.79
C SER A 15 10.42 3.07 1.76
N PHE A 16 11.39 3.96 1.53
CA PHE A 16 12.81 3.65 1.46
C PHE A 16 13.66 4.65 2.25
N PRO A 17 14.83 4.24 2.79
CA PRO A 17 15.63 5.11 3.66
C PRO A 17 16.57 6.05 2.88
N HIS A 18 16.45 6.11 1.55
CA HIS A 18 17.33 6.90 0.70
C HIS A 18 16.90 8.37 0.72
N PRO A 19 17.82 9.34 0.85
CA PRO A 19 17.50 10.76 0.64
C PRO A 19 17.48 11.14 -0.84
N ASP A 20 18.23 10.42 -1.68
CA ASP A 20 18.27 10.63 -3.13
C ASP A 20 17.28 9.69 -3.84
N PRO A 21 16.31 10.21 -4.60
CA PRO A 21 15.36 9.39 -5.34
C PRO A 21 16.01 8.50 -6.41
N GLY A 22 17.11 8.96 -7.03
CA GLY A 22 17.84 8.17 -8.04
C GLY A 22 18.50 6.93 -7.45
N ALA A 23 19.08 7.04 -6.26
CA ALA A 23 19.64 5.91 -5.52
C ALA A 23 18.56 4.87 -5.15
N ALA A 24 17.40 5.31 -4.64
CA ALA A 24 16.27 4.42 -4.36
C ALA A 24 15.78 3.72 -5.64
N PHE A 25 15.65 4.47 -6.73
CA PHE A 25 15.26 3.94 -8.03
C PHE A 25 16.23 2.86 -8.53
N LYS A 26 17.55 3.07 -8.37
CA LYS A 26 18.57 2.08 -8.76
C LYS A 26 18.44 0.76 -8.00
N LEU A 27 17.99 0.79 -6.75
CA LEU A 27 17.68 -0.43 -5.99
C LEU A 27 16.41 -1.10 -6.53
N ILE A 28 15.36 -0.32 -6.77
CA ILE A 28 14.08 -0.80 -7.32
C ILE A 28 14.29 -1.47 -8.69
N SER A 29 15.03 -0.85 -9.61
CA SER A 29 15.24 -1.41 -10.95
C SER A 29 15.99 -2.74 -10.95
N LYS A 30 16.83 -2.98 -9.93
CA LYS A 30 17.54 -4.26 -9.74
C LYS A 30 16.68 -5.34 -9.10
N THR A 31 15.75 -4.98 -8.23
CA THR A 31 15.04 -5.92 -7.34
C THR A 31 13.58 -6.14 -7.71
N LEU A 32 12.95 -5.19 -8.40
CA LEU A 32 11.55 -5.22 -8.79
C LEU A 32 11.36 -5.07 -10.32
N PRO A 33 11.91 -5.98 -11.14
CA PRO A 33 11.88 -5.82 -12.61
C PRO A 33 10.49 -6.01 -13.24
N GLU A 34 9.56 -6.65 -12.54
CA GLU A 34 8.22 -7.00 -13.07
C GLU A 34 7.10 -6.10 -12.53
N VAL A 35 7.15 -5.75 -11.23
CA VAL A 35 6.15 -4.88 -10.60
C VAL A 35 6.86 -3.77 -9.80
N PRO A 36 7.55 -2.84 -10.50
CA PRO A 36 8.22 -1.74 -9.82
C PRO A 36 7.19 -0.82 -9.14
N CYS A 37 7.53 -0.39 -7.93
CA CYS A 37 6.86 0.70 -7.25
C CYS A 37 7.68 1.99 -7.37
N TRP A 38 7.05 3.16 -7.26
CA TRP A 38 7.82 4.38 -7.04
C TRP A 38 8.23 4.49 -5.57
N PRO A 39 9.42 5.04 -5.24
CA PRO A 39 9.88 5.13 -3.86
C PRO A 39 9.30 6.35 -3.13
N GLN A 40 8.72 6.14 -1.96
CA GLN A 40 8.45 7.19 -0.96
C GLN A 40 9.69 7.37 -0.08
N LEU A 41 10.08 8.62 0.16
CA LEU A 41 11.39 8.92 0.73
C LEU A 41 11.24 9.83 1.96
N PRO A 42 10.71 9.30 3.09
CA PRO A 42 10.40 10.11 4.28
C PRO A 42 11.60 10.83 4.90
N LYS A 43 12.84 10.40 4.58
CA LYS A 43 14.07 11.09 5.02
C LYS A 43 14.41 12.35 4.21
N ARG A 44 13.69 12.65 3.12
CA ARG A 44 13.85 13.88 2.32
C ARG A 44 13.22 15.10 2.98
N GLY A 45 12.12 14.90 3.68
CA GLY A 45 11.36 15.98 4.30
C GLY A 45 9.99 15.48 4.76
N ILE A 46 9.35 16.28 5.60
CA ILE A 46 8.02 15.98 6.14
C ILE A 46 6.96 15.81 5.04
N GLN A 47 7.17 16.41 3.87
CA GLN A 47 6.25 16.30 2.73
C GLN A 47 6.19 14.89 2.13
N GLU A 48 7.17 14.02 2.40
CA GLU A 48 7.13 12.61 1.99
C GLU A 48 6.86 11.68 3.19
N GLU A 49 6.45 12.22 4.33
CA GLU A 49 5.89 11.45 5.44
C GLU A 49 4.51 10.90 5.04
N MET A 50 4.18 9.69 5.47
CA MET A 50 3.00 8.94 5.01
C MET A 50 1.68 9.71 5.14
N CYS A 51 1.44 10.38 6.28
CA CYS A 51 0.20 11.10 6.56
C CYS A 51 0.20 12.53 5.98
N VAL A 52 1.34 13.04 5.51
CA VAL A 52 1.46 14.38 4.91
C VAL A 52 1.53 14.29 3.38
N GLN A 53 2.07 13.21 2.83
CA GLN A 53 2.37 13.06 1.41
C GLN A 53 1.17 13.27 0.49
N TYR A 54 -0.02 12.97 0.97
CA TYR A 54 -1.25 13.00 0.18
C TYR A 54 -2.20 14.15 0.57
N THR A 55 -1.74 15.10 1.39
CA THR A 55 -2.61 16.18 1.91
C THR A 55 -2.62 17.46 1.06
N GLU A 56 -1.86 17.52 -0.04
CA GLU A 56 -1.96 18.65 -0.98
C GLU A 56 -3.40 18.77 -1.52
N GLY A 57 -4.05 19.91 -1.24
CA GLY A 57 -5.45 20.14 -1.60
C GLY A 57 -6.47 19.66 -0.56
N MET A 58 -6.04 19.11 0.57
CA MET A 58 -6.94 18.81 1.70
C MET A 58 -7.53 20.11 2.25
N PRO A 59 -8.86 20.23 2.34
CA PRO A 59 -9.51 21.39 2.96
C PRO A 59 -9.01 21.65 4.38
N PHE A 60 -8.70 22.91 4.66
CA PHE A 60 -8.27 23.39 6.00
C PHE A 60 -7.04 22.70 6.58
N PHE A 61 -6.22 22.08 5.74
CA PHE A 61 -4.99 21.41 6.18
C PHE A 61 -3.86 22.42 6.38
N HIS A 62 -3.24 22.38 7.56
CA HIS A 62 -2.07 23.17 7.88
C HIS A 62 -0.89 22.28 8.18
N LEU A 63 0.23 22.56 7.52
CA LEU A 63 1.54 21.96 7.81
C LEU A 63 2.44 23.04 8.39
N VAL A 64 3.07 22.73 9.53
CA VAL A 64 4.09 23.54 10.19
C VAL A 64 5.40 22.74 10.14
N PRO A 65 6.19 22.87 9.04
CA PRO A 65 7.37 22.02 8.81
C PRO A 65 8.43 22.13 9.90
N GLU A 66 8.60 23.32 10.49
CA GLU A 66 9.59 23.62 11.52
C GLU A 66 9.33 22.80 12.80
N GLU A 67 8.06 22.61 13.14
CA GLU A 67 7.62 21.83 14.31
C GLU A 67 7.36 20.36 13.99
N LYS A 68 7.50 19.97 12.71
CA LYS A 68 7.08 18.66 12.18
C LYS A 68 5.63 18.32 12.55
N ARG A 69 4.76 19.32 12.55
CA ARG A 69 3.36 19.20 12.97
C ARG A 69 2.43 19.49 11.80
N PHE A 70 1.29 18.82 11.78
CA PHE A 70 0.16 19.14 10.91
C PHE A 70 -1.15 19.03 11.69
N TYR A 71 -2.18 19.74 11.23
CA TYR A 71 -3.52 19.73 11.83
C TYR A 71 -4.58 20.19 10.82
N LEU A 72 -5.85 19.96 11.15
CA LEU A 72 -6.99 20.59 10.49
C LEU A 72 -7.43 21.80 11.30
N GLU A 73 -7.66 22.92 10.64
CA GLU A 73 -8.36 24.04 11.25
C GLU A 73 -9.86 23.87 11.02
N VAL A 74 -10.66 23.88 12.09
CA VAL A 74 -12.11 23.76 11.96
C VAL A 74 -12.68 25.13 11.63
N HIS A 75 -13.35 25.23 10.48
CA HIS A 75 -13.97 26.46 9.99
C HIS A 75 -15.48 26.31 9.84
N GLU A 76 -16.21 27.42 10.00
CA GLU A 76 -17.64 27.50 9.65
C GLU A 76 -17.84 27.63 8.13
N ASP A 77 -16.86 28.21 7.43
CA ASP A 77 -16.86 28.32 5.98
C ASP A 77 -16.60 26.95 5.35
N VAL A 78 -17.56 26.46 4.56
CA VAL A 78 -17.51 25.15 3.91
C VAL A 78 -17.00 25.21 2.46
N THR A 79 -16.61 26.37 1.95
CA THR A 79 -16.25 26.58 0.53
C THR A 79 -15.15 25.61 0.04
N GLU A 80 -14.13 25.35 0.87
CA GLU A 80 -13.06 24.41 0.51
C GLU A 80 -13.57 22.96 0.40
N LEU A 81 -14.48 22.56 1.30
CA LEU A 81 -15.15 21.27 1.26
C LEU A 81 -16.05 21.15 0.02
N GLU A 82 -16.85 22.16 -0.26
CA GLU A 82 -17.72 22.20 -1.46
C GLU A 82 -16.90 22.01 -2.75
N ASN A 83 -15.77 22.72 -2.87
CA ASN A 83 -14.88 22.54 -4.02
C ASN A 83 -14.27 21.13 -4.06
N LEU A 84 -13.92 20.50 -2.92
CA LEU A 84 -13.49 19.10 -2.90
C LEU A 84 -14.58 18.16 -3.44
N TYR A 85 -15.82 18.32 -2.96
CA TYR A 85 -16.94 17.47 -3.36
C TYR A 85 -17.34 17.68 -4.83
N GLU A 86 -17.31 18.91 -5.32
CA GLU A 86 -17.54 19.22 -6.75
C GLU A 86 -16.52 18.46 -7.61
N LYS A 87 -15.23 18.54 -7.24
CA LYS A 87 -14.14 17.92 -8.00
C LYS A 87 -14.16 16.41 -7.93
N PHE A 88 -14.49 15.84 -6.78
CA PHE A 88 -14.76 14.41 -6.65
C PHE A 88 -15.90 13.96 -7.58
N SER A 89 -17.03 14.68 -7.54
CA SER A 89 -18.20 14.36 -8.37
C SER A 89 -17.92 14.45 -9.87
N SER A 90 -17.05 15.37 -10.29
CA SER A 90 -16.65 15.53 -11.69
C SER A 90 -15.44 14.68 -12.10
N ASN A 91 -14.87 13.86 -11.20
CA ASN A 91 -13.58 13.16 -11.37
C ASN A 91 -12.44 14.09 -11.83
N ASP A 92 -12.42 15.35 -11.37
CA ASP A 92 -11.38 16.33 -11.72
C ASP A 92 -10.28 16.32 -10.67
N PHE A 93 -9.36 15.37 -10.81
CA PHE A 93 -8.21 15.19 -9.91
C PHE A 93 -7.04 16.12 -10.21
N ASN A 94 -7.10 16.99 -11.23
CA ASN A 94 -5.96 17.80 -11.66
C ASN A 94 -5.45 18.74 -10.56
N LYS A 95 -6.38 19.34 -9.79
CA LYS A 95 -6.04 20.19 -8.62
C LYS A 95 -5.48 19.39 -7.44
N PHE A 96 -5.63 18.07 -7.45
CA PHE A 96 -5.21 17.17 -6.38
C PHE A 96 -4.00 16.32 -6.78
N ALA A 97 -3.31 16.70 -7.86
CA ALA A 97 -2.01 16.11 -8.20
C ALA A 97 -1.04 16.18 -7.02
N VAL A 98 -0.24 15.13 -6.81
CA VAL A 98 0.84 15.16 -5.81
C VAL A 98 2.07 15.74 -6.48
N SER A 99 2.53 16.89 -6.01
CA SER A 99 3.64 17.62 -6.61
C SER A 99 4.98 16.90 -6.41
N GLN A 100 5.99 17.27 -7.19
CA GLN A 100 7.35 16.73 -7.04
C GLN A 100 7.95 17.02 -5.66
N LYS A 101 7.45 18.02 -4.93
CA LYS A 101 7.84 18.32 -3.55
C LYS A 101 7.37 17.24 -2.57
N TYR A 102 6.20 16.66 -2.81
CA TYR A 102 5.58 15.64 -1.96
C TYR A 102 5.83 14.21 -2.46
N ALA A 103 6.15 14.00 -3.74
CA ALA A 103 6.39 12.67 -4.29
C ALA A 103 7.55 12.65 -5.29
N ALA A 104 8.76 13.04 -4.87
CA ALA A 104 9.91 13.10 -5.77
C ALA A 104 10.16 11.76 -6.51
N GLY A 105 9.90 10.64 -5.83
CA GLY A 105 10.10 9.30 -6.38
C GLY A 105 9.23 8.93 -7.58
N ILE A 106 7.96 9.39 -7.66
CA ILE A 106 7.08 9.03 -8.79
C ILE A 106 7.55 9.68 -10.10
N TYR A 107 8.07 10.90 -10.03
CA TYR A 107 8.64 11.61 -11.18
C TYR A 107 9.99 11.01 -11.62
N VAL A 108 10.78 10.48 -10.69
CA VAL A 108 11.98 9.71 -11.04
C VAL A 108 11.61 8.37 -11.69
N LEU A 109 10.59 7.68 -11.18
CA LEU A 109 10.07 6.48 -11.84
C LEU A 109 9.60 6.80 -13.26
N GLU A 110 8.81 7.86 -13.47
CA GLU A 110 8.32 8.28 -14.80
C GLU A 110 9.47 8.45 -15.80
N LYS A 111 10.53 9.16 -15.38
CA LYS A 111 11.70 9.45 -16.21
C LYS A 111 12.47 8.19 -16.61
N HIS A 112 12.60 7.24 -15.69
CA HIS A 112 13.46 6.08 -15.87
C HIS A 112 12.70 4.78 -16.20
N LEU A 113 11.36 4.82 -16.27
CA LEU A 113 10.56 3.64 -16.61
C LEU A 113 10.95 2.98 -17.94
N PRO A 114 11.34 3.72 -19.01
CA PRO A 114 11.82 3.10 -20.25
C PRO A 114 13.05 2.20 -20.09
N GLU A 115 13.76 2.25 -18.96
CA GLU A 115 14.91 1.37 -18.68
C GLU A 115 14.49 -0.07 -18.31
N PHE A 116 13.24 -0.28 -17.90
CA PHE A 116 12.73 -1.60 -17.58
C PHE A 116 12.34 -2.38 -18.84
N LYS A 117 12.56 -3.69 -18.81
CA LYS A 117 12.33 -4.56 -19.98
C LYS A 117 11.17 -5.54 -19.83
N ARG A 118 10.66 -5.76 -18.61
CA ARG A 118 9.76 -6.88 -18.29
C ARG A 118 8.63 -6.48 -17.34
N ILE A 119 8.16 -5.23 -17.43
CA ILE A 119 7.11 -4.75 -16.54
C ILE A 119 5.79 -5.46 -16.86
N LYS A 120 5.16 -6.00 -15.82
CA LYS A 120 3.82 -6.60 -15.83
C LYS A 120 2.77 -5.65 -15.26
N ALA A 121 3.15 -4.84 -14.27
CA ALA A 121 2.30 -3.82 -13.67
C ALA A 121 3.15 -2.71 -13.04
N LEU A 122 2.57 -1.53 -12.83
CA LEU A 122 3.16 -0.45 -12.05
C LEU A 122 2.42 -0.33 -10.72
N LYS A 123 3.18 -0.26 -9.63
CA LYS A 123 2.60 -0.14 -8.31
C LYS A 123 2.74 1.30 -7.79
N GLY A 124 1.60 1.89 -7.48
CA GLY A 124 1.47 3.10 -6.68
C GLY A 124 1.00 2.78 -5.27
N GLN A 125 0.97 3.80 -4.43
CA GLN A 125 0.50 3.72 -3.08
C GLN A 125 0.00 5.07 -2.58
N ILE A 126 -0.89 5.00 -1.60
CA ILE A 126 -1.45 6.07 -0.79
C ILE A 126 -1.53 5.62 0.66
N VAL A 127 -1.58 6.56 1.60
CA VAL A 127 -2.04 6.25 2.95
C VAL A 127 -3.52 5.84 2.90
N GLY A 128 -3.93 4.90 3.74
CA GLY A 128 -5.33 4.51 3.83
C GLY A 128 -6.20 5.51 4.62
N PRO A 129 -7.53 5.47 4.40
CA PRO A 129 -8.48 6.41 5.00
C PRO A 129 -8.47 6.39 6.52
N ILE A 130 -8.37 5.22 7.17
CA ILE A 130 -8.42 5.11 8.63
C ILE A 130 -7.16 5.68 9.24
N THR A 131 -5.99 5.34 8.70
CA THR A 131 -4.70 5.86 9.16
C THR A 131 -4.63 7.37 9.00
N LEU A 132 -5.01 7.93 7.85
CA LEU A 132 -4.97 9.37 7.64
C LEU A 132 -5.96 10.09 8.56
N ALA A 133 -7.21 9.65 8.60
CA ALA A 133 -8.25 10.28 9.43
C ALA A 133 -7.94 10.19 10.93
N ALA A 134 -7.27 9.13 11.40
CA ALA A 134 -6.87 8.99 12.80
C ALA A 134 -5.69 9.90 13.21
N ASN A 135 -4.80 10.24 12.25
CA ASN A 135 -3.65 11.11 12.50
C ASN A 135 -3.97 12.59 12.26
N LEU A 136 -4.92 12.87 11.40
CA LEU A 136 -5.32 14.22 11.07
C LEU A 136 -6.24 14.76 12.17
N LYS A 137 -5.71 15.65 13.02
CA LYS A 137 -6.38 16.16 14.22
C LYS A 137 -6.65 17.65 14.13
N ASP A 138 -7.72 18.10 14.78
CA ASP A 138 -7.98 19.52 15.00
C ASP A 138 -7.07 20.13 16.09
N ALA A 139 -7.26 21.42 16.39
CA ALA A 139 -6.50 22.14 17.42
C ALA A 139 -6.74 21.56 18.83
N GLU A 140 -7.91 20.99 19.07
CA GLU A 140 -8.35 20.35 20.30
C GLU A 140 -7.81 18.90 20.44
N GLY A 141 -7.27 18.34 19.36
CA GLY A 141 -6.69 17.00 19.32
C GLY A 141 -7.68 15.90 18.93
N THR A 142 -8.88 16.25 18.50
CA THR A 142 -9.90 15.32 17.98
C THR A 142 -9.50 14.88 16.59
N ALA A 143 -9.45 13.57 16.36
CA ALA A 143 -9.15 13.02 15.04
C ALA A 143 -10.31 13.21 14.07
N ALA A 144 -10.00 13.51 12.80
CA ALA A 144 -10.95 13.60 11.70
C ALA A 144 -11.80 12.33 11.57
N LEU A 145 -11.26 11.18 11.96
CA LEU A 145 -11.98 9.91 11.99
C LEU A 145 -13.28 9.94 12.80
N PHE A 146 -13.35 10.76 13.86
CA PHE A 146 -14.53 10.88 14.71
C PHE A 146 -15.49 12.00 14.26
N ASN A 147 -15.12 12.74 13.22
CA ASN A 147 -15.96 13.78 12.61
C ASN A 147 -16.42 13.29 11.23
N THR A 148 -17.73 13.07 11.07
CA THR A 148 -18.28 12.50 9.82
C THR A 148 -17.91 13.31 8.58
N THR A 149 -17.88 14.65 8.69
CA THR A 149 -17.57 15.54 7.58
C THR A 149 -16.09 15.46 7.18
N TYR A 150 -15.18 15.51 8.16
CA TYR A 150 -13.75 15.45 7.86
C TYR A 150 -13.28 14.05 7.48
N ASN A 151 -13.87 13.00 8.06
CA ASN A 151 -13.63 11.63 7.64
C ASN A 151 -14.04 11.44 6.17
N ASP A 152 -15.22 11.92 5.76
CA ASP A 152 -15.66 11.82 4.37
C ASP A 152 -14.77 12.63 3.42
N ALA A 153 -14.35 13.84 3.83
CA ALA A 153 -13.40 14.66 3.07
C ALA A 153 -12.05 13.94 2.87
N VAL A 154 -11.53 13.26 3.89
CA VAL A 154 -10.32 12.43 3.78
C VAL A 154 -10.51 11.33 2.73
N ILE A 155 -11.65 10.62 2.74
CA ILE A 155 -11.94 9.56 1.77
C ILE A 155 -12.01 10.14 0.34
N LYS A 156 -12.72 11.25 0.14
CA LYS A 156 -12.84 11.90 -1.19
C LYS A 156 -11.49 12.38 -1.72
N LEU A 157 -10.66 12.95 -0.85
CA LEU A 157 -9.29 13.34 -1.19
C LEU A 157 -8.47 12.13 -1.64
N LEU A 158 -8.48 11.05 -0.87
CA LEU A 158 -7.70 9.84 -1.20
C LEU A 158 -8.18 9.19 -2.51
N CYS A 159 -9.48 9.21 -2.79
CA CYS A 159 -10.03 8.82 -4.08
C CYS A 159 -9.42 9.65 -5.22
N LEU A 160 -9.43 10.98 -5.12
CA LEU A 160 -8.84 11.88 -6.13
C LEU A 160 -7.33 11.67 -6.28
N LYS A 161 -6.61 11.42 -5.17
CA LYS A 161 -5.17 11.12 -5.18
C LYS A 161 -4.87 9.80 -5.90
N ALA A 162 -5.67 8.77 -5.64
CA ALA A 162 -5.56 7.49 -6.32
C ALA A 162 -5.84 7.65 -7.82
N GLN A 163 -6.93 8.34 -8.19
CA GLN A 163 -7.28 8.61 -9.60
C GLN A 163 -6.15 9.35 -10.33
N TRP A 164 -5.58 10.39 -9.72
CA TRP A 164 -4.42 11.09 -10.28
C TRP A 164 -3.22 10.15 -10.49
N GLN A 165 -2.89 9.34 -9.49
CA GLN A 165 -1.75 8.43 -9.57
C GLN A 165 -1.97 7.35 -10.65
N ILE A 166 -3.20 6.84 -10.77
CA ILE A 166 -3.59 5.91 -11.83
C ILE A 166 -3.44 6.57 -13.20
N ALA A 167 -3.96 7.79 -13.39
CA ALA A 167 -3.83 8.52 -14.64
C ALA A 167 -2.36 8.80 -14.99
N PHE A 168 -1.54 9.14 -13.98
CA PHE A 168 -0.11 9.39 -14.13
C PHE A 168 0.65 8.14 -14.61
N LEU A 169 0.38 6.98 -13.99
CA LEU A 169 1.04 5.71 -14.33
C LEU A 169 0.45 5.06 -15.60
N SER A 170 -0.83 5.28 -15.89
CA SER A 170 -1.51 4.69 -17.06
C SER A 170 -1.01 5.24 -18.39
N LYS A 171 -0.27 6.36 -18.40
CA LYS A 171 0.45 6.88 -19.59
C LYS A 171 1.34 5.83 -20.24
N PHE A 172 1.82 4.86 -19.45
CA PHE A 172 2.70 3.79 -19.89
C PHE A 172 1.95 2.56 -20.44
N LYS A 173 0.61 2.58 -20.44
CA LYS A 173 -0.24 1.49 -20.95
C LYS A 173 0.03 0.13 -20.29
N LEU A 174 0.33 0.17 -19.00
CA LEU A 174 0.57 -1.00 -18.15
C LEU A 174 -0.53 -1.08 -17.09
N PRO A 175 -0.88 -2.30 -16.60
CA PRO A 175 -1.74 -2.44 -15.44
C PRO A 175 -1.21 -1.63 -14.25
N VAL A 176 -2.11 -0.98 -13.52
CA VAL A 176 -1.77 -0.20 -12.33
C VAL A 176 -2.33 -0.87 -11.08
N ILE A 177 -1.54 -0.90 -10.02
CA ILE A 177 -1.91 -1.34 -8.68
C ILE A 177 -1.78 -0.14 -7.75
N ILE A 178 -2.76 0.10 -6.88
CA ILE A 178 -2.67 1.12 -5.84
C ILE A 178 -2.84 0.46 -4.49
N PHE A 179 -1.83 0.56 -3.61
CA PHE A 179 -1.96 0.11 -2.22
C PHE A 179 -2.43 1.25 -1.33
N ALA A 180 -3.39 0.98 -0.46
CA ALA A 180 -3.73 1.78 0.69
C ALA A 180 -2.97 1.24 1.92
N ASP A 181 -2.03 2.01 2.44
CA ASP A 181 -1.22 1.62 3.60
C ASP A 181 -1.96 1.96 4.91
N GLU A 182 -2.27 0.93 5.70
CA GLU A 182 -3.12 1.02 6.89
C GLU A 182 -2.49 0.47 8.16
N PRO A 183 -1.38 1.06 8.66
CA PRO A 183 -0.77 0.63 9.92
C PRO A 183 -1.71 0.78 11.13
N TYR A 184 -2.63 1.76 11.13
CA TYR A 184 -3.57 1.98 12.25
C TYR A 184 -4.58 0.85 12.41
N LEU A 185 -4.81 0.01 11.39
CA LEU A 185 -5.66 -1.18 11.52
C LEU A 185 -5.13 -2.17 12.57
N SER A 186 -3.83 -2.18 12.84
CA SER A 186 -3.25 -3.01 13.90
C SER A 186 -3.55 -2.53 15.32
N CYS A 187 -3.92 -1.26 15.45
CA CYS A 187 -4.31 -0.62 16.70
C CYS A 187 -5.84 -0.61 16.91
N MET A 188 -6.59 -1.27 16.01
CA MET A 188 -8.04 -1.46 16.08
C MET A 188 -8.41 -2.35 17.27
N GLY A 189 -8.40 -1.76 18.45
CA GLY A 189 -8.90 -2.29 19.71
C GLY A 189 -9.73 -1.21 20.42
N SER A 190 -9.49 -1.01 21.72
CA SER A 190 -10.24 -0.01 22.52
C SER A 190 -10.16 1.43 22.00
N ALA A 191 -9.12 1.79 21.23
CA ALA A 191 -8.92 3.13 20.68
C ALA A 191 -9.98 3.53 19.61
N PHE A 192 -10.69 2.55 19.04
CA PHE A 192 -11.69 2.76 17.99
C PHE A 192 -13.08 2.25 18.41
N ALA A 193 -13.32 2.05 19.70
CA ALA A 193 -14.60 1.53 20.21
C ALA A 193 -15.84 2.33 19.77
N THR A 194 -15.65 3.56 19.26
CA THR A 194 -16.69 4.46 18.76
C THR A 194 -16.95 4.38 17.26
N VAL A 195 -16.05 3.79 16.45
CA VAL A 195 -16.25 3.65 14.99
C VAL A 195 -16.76 2.26 14.69
N SER A 196 -17.89 2.16 14.00
CA SER A 196 -18.48 0.87 13.65
C SER A 196 -17.64 0.14 12.58
N ARG A 197 -17.66 -1.19 12.62
CA ARG A 197 -17.05 -2.05 11.60
C ARG A 197 -17.56 -1.70 10.19
N ASP A 198 -18.86 -1.46 10.07
CA ASP A 198 -19.50 -1.14 8.79
C ASP A 198 -18.98 0.18 8.21
N THR A 199 -18.83 1.22 9.04
CA THR A 199 -18.24 2.51 8.62
C THR A 199 -16.82 2.35 8.07
N ILE A 200 -16.03 1.44 8.64
CA ILE A 200 -14.65 1.18 8.21
C ILE A 200 -14.66 0.44 6.87
N VAL A 201 -15.49 -0.59 6.75
CA VAL A 201 -15.69 -1.33 5.50
C VAL A 201 -16.17 -0.42 4.37
N ASP A 202 -17.14 0.47 4.64
CA ASP A 202 -17.66 1.42 3.67
C ASP A 202 -16.60 2.42 3.22
N SER A 203 -15.80 2.95 4.16
CA SER A 203 -14.67 3.84 3.85
C SER A 203 -13.67 3.19 2.89
N PHE A 204 -13.35 1.92 3.10
CA PHE A 204 -12.46 1.17 2.22
C PHE A 204 -13.08 0.88 0.86
N ASN A 205 -14.33 0.40 0.86
CA ASN A 205 -15.02 0.04 -0.38
C ASN A 205 -15.22 1.25 -1.29
N GLU A 206 -15.46 2.44 -0.74
CA GLU A 206 -15.54 3.65 -1.56
C GLU A 206 -14.21 3.94 -2.28
N LEU A 207 -13.09 3.87 -1.56
CA LEU A 207 -11.76 4.04 -2.12
C LEU A 207 -11.44 2.97 -3.16
N PHE A 208 -11.74 1.71 -2.88
CA PHE A 208 -11.47 0.59 -3.78
C PHE A 208 -12.30 0.68 -5.06
N ARG A 209 -13.59 0.99 -4.96
CA ARG A 209 -14.45 1.24 -6.13
C ARG A 209 -13.94 2.40 -6.96
N SER A 210 -13.46 3.48 -6.32
CA SER A 210 -12.84 4.60 -7.04
C SER A 210 -11.62 4.16 -7.85
N ILE A 211 -10.71 3.40 -7.25
CA ILE A 211 -9.52 2.82 -7.93
C ILE A 211 -9.93 1.89 -9.07
N GLN A 212 -10.83 0.95 -8.81
CA GLN A 212 -11.28 -0.07 -9.76
C GLN A 212 -12.06 0.53 -10.94
N SER A 213 -12.82 1.60 -10.72
CA SER A 213 -13.53 2.33 -11.78
C SER A 213 -12.59 2.90 -12.84
N GLN A 214 -11.33 3.17 -12.47
CA GLN A 214 -10.28 3.62 -13.39
C GLN A 214 -9.50 2.46 -14.04
N GLY A 215 -9.92 1.21 -13.82
CA GLY A 215 -9.27 0.02 -14.37
C GLY A 215 -7.98 -0.42 -13.67
N ALA A 216 -7.70 0.12 -12.49
CA ALA A 216 -6.58 -0.29 -11.64
C ALA A 216 -7.02 -1.31 -10.58
N MET A 217 -6.06 -2.03 -9.98
CA MET A 217 -6.32 -2.93 -8.86
C MET A 217 -6.13 -2.22 -7.53
N ALA A 218 -7.07 -2.41 -6.61
CA ALA A 218 -7.03 -1.86 -5.27
C ALA A 218 -6.42 -2.87 -4.29
N GLY A 219 -5.33 -2.48 -3.63
CA GLY A 219 -4.69 -3.28 -2.59
C GLY A 219 -4.71 -2.59 -1.24
N ILE A 220 -4.59 -3.36 -0.17
CA ILE A 220 -4.39 -2.86 1.19
C ILE A 220 -3.14 -3.46 1.80
N HIS A 221 -2.37 -2.68 2.53
CA HIS A 221 -1.23 -3.16 3.32
C HIS A 221 -1.45 -2.92 4.81
N CYS A 222 -1.37 -3.99 5.61
CA CYS A 222 -1.33 -3.90 7.07
C CYS A 222 -0.18 -4.78 7.61
N CYS A 223 0.77 -4.16 8.30
CA CYS A 223 1.95 -4.83 8.85
C CYS A 223 1.70 -5.48 10.21
N GLY A 224 0.63 -5.13 10.92
CA GLY A 224 0.25 -5.73 12.20
C GLY A 224 -0.95 -6.68 12.10
N ASN A 225 -1.25 -7.37 13.22
CA ASN A 225 -2.47 -8.18 13.30
C ASN A 225 -3.71 -7.29 13.43
N THR A 226 -4.76 -7.60 12.68
CA THR A 226 -6.03 -6.89 12.71
C THR A 226 -7.19 -7.88 12.57
N ASP A 227 -8.41 -7.36 12.45
CA ASP A 227 -9.59 -8.15 12.14
C ASP A 227 -9.60 -8.54 10.65
N TRP A 228 -8.95 -9.67 10.34
CA TRP A 228 -8.74 -10.08 8.94
C TRP A 228 -10.01 -10.47 8.22
N ASP A 229 -11.06 -10.91 8.92
CA ASP A 229 -12.33 -11.19 8.25
C ASP A 229 -13.02 -9.89 7.79
N MET A 230 -12.89 -8.79 8.55
CA MET A 230 -13.36 -7.46 8.15
C MET A 230 -12.65 -7.03 6.88
N VAL A 231 -11.31 -7.09 6.88
CA VAL A 231 -10.52 -6.70 5.72
C VAL A 231 -10.88 -7.56 4.50
N LEU A 232 -10.89 -8.89 4.64
CA LEU A 232 -11.21 -9.81 3.54
C LEU A 232 -12.66 -9.69 3.02
N SER A 233 -13.57 -9.16 3.83
CA SER A 233 -14.97 -8.88 3.44
C SER A 233 -15.13 -7.60 2.60
N THR A 234 -14.10 -6.76 2.51
CA THR A 234 -14.11 -5.59 1.62
C THR A 234 -13.90 -5.99 0.16
N GLU A 235 -14.08 -5.04 -0.76
CA GLU A 235 -13.97 -5.21 -2.21
C GLU A 235 -12.53 -5.14 -2.72
N LEU A 236 -11.52 -5.30 -1.86
CA LEU A 236 -10.11 -5.28 -2.25
C LEU A 236 -9.79 -6.34 -3.33
N ASP A 237 -8.77 -6.07 -4.15
CA ASP A 237 -8.18 -7.02 -5.10
C ASP A 237 -6.91 -7.67 -4.55
N ILE A 238 -6.14 -6.95 -3.73
CA ILE A 238 -4.83 -7.40 -3.22
C ILE A 238 -4.70 -7.22 -1.70
N LEU A 239 -4.49 -8.31 -0.96
CA LEU A 239 -4.19 -8.26 0.47
C LEU A 239 -2.69 -8.36 0.72
N SER A 240 -2.06 -7.31 1.24
CA SER A 240 -0.67 -7.31 1.69
C SER A 240 -0.58 -7.37 3.20
N PHE A 241 0.09 -8.41 3.70
CA PHE A 241 0.26 -8.66 5.13
C PHE A 241 1.68 -9.11 5.47
N ASP A 242 2.08 -8.94 6.72
CA ASP A 242 3.37 -9.44 7.21
C ASP A 242 3.31 -10.96 7.41
N ALA A 243 3.71 -11.68 6.37
CA ALA A 243 3.87 -13.12 6.39
C ALA A 243 5.09 -13.57 7.22
N PHE A 244 6.06 -12.71 7.47
CA PHE A 244 7.21 -13.07 8.30
C PHE A 244 6.78 -13.28 9.76
N ILE A 245 6.02 -12.35 10.33
CA ILE A 245 5.60 -12.41 11.74
C ILE A 245 4.20 -13.00 11.92
N PHE A 246 3.24 -12.61 11.07
CA PHE A 246 1.81 -12.84 11.33
C PHE A 246 1.15 -13.86 10.39
N MET A 247 1.93 -14.61 9.58
CA MET A 247 1.39 -15.63 8.67
C MET A 247 0.38 -16.55 9.35
N ASP A 248 0.72 -17.17 10.48
CA ASP A 248 -0.19 -18.13 11.14
C ASP A 248 -1.51 -17.48 11.58
N LYS A 249 -1.48 -16.19 11.98
CA LYS A 249 -2.69 -15.45 12.38
C LYS A 249 -3.58 -15.13 11.20
N VAL A 250 -3.00 -14.73 10.07
CA VAL A 250 -3.74 -14.46 8.84
C VAL A 250 -4.32 -15.76 8.28
N LEU A 251 -3.49 -16.80 8.16
CA LEU A 251 -3.90 -18.08 7.59
C LEU A 251 -4.97 -18.81 8.44
N ALA A 252 -5.10 -18.49 9.73
CA ALA A 252 -6.21 -18.98 10.55
C ALA A 252 -7.59 -18.62 9.95
N TYR A 253 -7.70 -17.54 9.19
CA TYR A 253 -8.90 -17.11 8.45
C TYR A 253 -9.02 -17.82 7.08
N SER A 254 -8.61 -19.08 7.01
CA SER A 254 -8.53 -19.86 5.76
C SER A 254 -9.81 -19.90 4.92
N THR A 255 -11.00 -19.88 5.54
CA THR A 255 -12.27 -19.79 4.82
C THR A 255 -12.38 -18.49 4.01
N TYR A 256 -12.16 -17.35 4.67
CA TYR A 256 -12.20 -16.03 4.02
C TYR A 256 -11.09 -15.88 2.98
N ILE A 257 -9.89 -16.43 3.25
CA ILE A 257 -8.79 -16.42 2.27
C ILE A 257 -9.16 -17.24 1.03
N ARG A 258 -9.79 -18.40 1.21
CA ARG A 258 -10.24 -19.22 0.08
C ARG A 258 -11.25 -18.46 -0.77
N GLU A 259 -12.28 -17.90 -0.16
CA GLU A 259 -13.29 -17.08 -0.86
C GLU A 259 -12.66 -15.89 -1.60
N PHE A 260 -11.71 -15.22 -0.94
CA PHE A 260 -10.96 -14.11 -1.52
C PHE A 260 -10.15 -14.53 -2.76
N VAL A 261 -9.41 -15.64 -2.69
CA VAL A 261 -8.61 -16.12 -3.83
C VAL A 261 -9.49 -16.70 -4.94
N GLU A 262 -10.60 -17.37 -4.60
CA GLU A 262 -11.57 -17.91 -5.58
C GLU A 262 -12.26 -16.81 -6.39
N ARG A 263 -12.48 -15.62 -5.82
CA ARG A 263 -12.96 -14.43 -6.56
C ARG A 263 -11.86 -13.69 -7.32
N GLY A 264 -10.64 -14.22 -7.39
CA GLY A 264 -9.50 -13.63 -8.11
C GLY A 264 -8.60 -12.72 -7.26
N GLY A 265 -8.77 -12.72 -5.94
CA GLY A 265 -7.95 -11.93 -5.03
C GLY A 265 -6.50 -12.41 -4.96
N ILE A 266 -5.57 -11.46 -4.82
CA ILE A 266 -4.12 -11.69 -4.78
C ILE A 266 -3.60 -11.54 -3.34
N LEU A 267 -2.83 -12.52 -2.88
CA LEU A 267 -2.11 -12.46 -1.61
C LEU A 267 -0.70 -11.91 -1.81
N SER A 268 -0.39 -10.77 -1.21
CA SER A 268 0.96 -10.20 -1.18
C SER A 268 1.65 -10.61 0.12
N TRP A 269 2.57 -11.57 -0.01
CA TRP A 269 3.29 -12.16 1.12
C TRP A 269 4.48 -11.29 1.51
N GLY A 270 4.31 -10.51 2.57
CA GLY A 270 5.39 -9.76 3.23
C GLY A 270 6.35 -10.71 3.95
N ILE A 271 7.23 -11.36 3.21
CA ILE A 271 8.05 -12.48 3.70
C ILE A 271 9.47 -12.08 4.07
N ALA A 272 10.04 -11.06 3.42
CA ALA A 272 11.38 -10.57 3.75
C ALA A 272 11.29 -9.59 4.93
N PRO A 273 11.98 -9.86 6.06
CA PRO A 273 11.83 -9.04 7.26
C PRO A 273 12.37 -7.63 7.06
N THR A 274 11.79 -6.68 7.80
CA THR A 274 12.19 -5.27 7.80
C THR A 274 12.65 -4.80 9.17
N THR A 275 13.32 -5.67 9.92
CA THR A 275 13.99 -5.37 11.19
C THR A 275 15.45 -5.82 11.13
N ALA A 276 16.36 -5.03 11.70
CA ALA A 276 17.80 -5.28 11.66
C ALA A 276 18.16 -6.69 12.16
N ASP A 277 17.70 -7.04 13.36
CA ASP A 277 17.99 -8.33 14.01
C ASP A 277 17.54 -9.53 13.18
N SER A 278 16.37 -9.43 12.52
CA SER A 278 15.84 -10.53 11.71
C SER A 278 16.59 -10.63 10.38
N LEU A 279 16.93 -9.49 9.77
CA LEU A 279 17.72 -9.46 8.54
C LEU A 279 19.08 -10.11 8.74
N GLU A 280 19.74 -9.97 9.88
CA GLU A 280 21.04 -10.61 10.15
C GLU A 280 20.98 -12.14 10.20
N ARG A 281 19.85 -12.70 10.65
CA ARG A 281 19.71 -14.12 10.96
C ARG A 281 19.07 -14.94 9.84
N ILE A 282 18.46 -14.28 8.86
CA ILE A 282 17.68 -14.93 7.81
C ILE A 282 18.45 -15.06 6.51
N ASN A 283 18.07 -16.06 5.71
CA ASN A 283 18.53 -16.23 4.33
C ASN A 283 17.37 -16.65 3.43
N THR A 284 17.60 -16.64 2.12
CA THR A 284 16.59 -16.95 1.10
C THR A 284 15.96 -18.33 1.27
N GLU A 285 16.75 -19.36 1.61
CA GLU A 285 16.24 -20.74 1.80
C GLU A 285 15.23 -20.79 2.95
N SER A 286 15.56 -20.19 4.09
CA SER A 286 14.68 -20.16 5.26
C SER A 286 13.37 -19.40 5.00
N LEU A 287 13.38 -18.38 4.14
CA LEU A 287 12.17 -17.66 3.72
C LEU A 287 11.31 -18.48 2.77
N ILE A 288 11.94 -19.23 1.85
CA ILE A 288 11.24 -20.16 0.97
C ILE A 288 10.57 -21.27 1.80
N ASP A 289 11.28 -21.87 2.74
CA ASP A 289 10.73 -22.92 3.62
C ASP A 289 9.53 -22.40 4.42
N LYS A 290 9.59 -21.15 4.87
CA LYS A 290 8.46 -20.51 5.55
C LYS A 290 7.27 -20.29 4.61
N MET A 291 7.52 -19.83 3.39
CA MET A 291 6.48 -19.68 2.37
C MET A 291 5.83 -21.03 2.02
N GLU A 292 6.62 -22.09 1.85
CA GLU A 292 6.16 -23.45 1.57
C GLU A 292 5.24 -24.00 2.66
N LYS A 293 5.53 -23.70 3.94
CA LYS A 293 4.64 -24.06 5.06
C LYS A 293 3.29 -23.37 4.95
N GLY A 294 3.26 -22.09 4.58
CA GLY A 294 2.02 -21.35 4.34
C GLY A 294 1.21 -21.91 3.16
N LEU A 295 1.88 -22.25 2.06
CA LEU A 295 1.26 -22.88 0.89
C LEU A 295 0.69 -24.26 1.21
N GLU A 296 1.42 -25.07 1.97
CA GLU A 296 0.97 -26.38 2.43
C GLU A 296 -0.25 -26.25 3.35
N TYR A 297 -0.23 -25.31 4.30
CA TYR A 297 -1.37 -25.04 5.17
C TYR A 297 -2.63 -24.69 4.36
N LEU A 298 -2.54 -23.76 3.40
CA LEU A 298 -3.67 -23.39 2.55
C LEU A 298 -4.14 -24.55 1.67
N SER A 299 -3.21 -25.37 1.17
CA SER A 299 -3.53 -26.59 0.41
C SER A 299 -4.34 -27.58 1.24
N GLN A 300 -3.99 -27.78 2.52
CA GLN A 300 -4.74 -28.64 3.44
C GLN A 300 -6.14 -28.08 3.75
N LYS A 301 -6.35 -26.77 3.59
CA LYS A 301 -7.64 -26.09 3.73
C LYS A 301 -8.46 -26.04 2.42
N GLY A 302 -7.99 -26.71 1.37
CA GLY A 302 -8.69 -26.87 0.10
C GLY A 302 -8.28 -25.88 -0.99
N LEU A 303 -7.30 -25.00 -0.76
CA LEU A 303 -6.84 -24.03 -1.74
C LEU A 303 -5.56 -24.53 -2.44
N GLY A 304 -5.70 -25.01 -3.67
CA GLY A 304 -4.60 -25.66 -4.39
C GLY A 304 -3.37 -24.75 -4.54
N LYS A 305 -2.17 -25.26 -4.21
CA LYS A 305 -0.91 -24.50 -4.23
C LYS A 305 -0.67 -23.69 -5.50
N LYS A 306 -0.98 -24.27 -6.66
CA LYS A 306 -0.82 -23.60 -7.97
C LYS A 306 -1.66 -22.32 -8.06
N VAL A 307 -2.91 -22.37 -7.59
CA VAL A 307 -3.81 -21.21 -7.60
C VAL A 307 -3.28 -20.13 -6.66
N VAL A 308 -2.82 -20.50 -5.46
CA VAL A 308 -2.23 -19.56 -4.51
C VAL A 308 -1.00 -18.88 -5.11
N LEU A 309 -0.08 -19.66 -5.70
CA LEU A 309 1.14 -19.13 -6.32
C LEU A 309 0.87 -18.18 -7.48
N GLN A 310 -0.10 -18.51 -8.35
CA GLN A 310 -0.50 -17.64 -9.46
C GLN A 310 -1.10 -16.32 -8.98
N ASN A 311 -1.81 -16.36 -7.85
CA ASN A 311 -2.40 -15.20 -7.17
C ASN A 311 -1.53 -14.69 -6.00
N SER A 312 -0.21 -14.78 -6.11
CA SER A 312 0.70 -14.30 -5.07
C SER A 312 1.64 -13.20 -5.57
N LEU A 313 1.84 -12.16 -4.76
CA LEU A 313 2.96 -11.22 -4.85
C LEU A 313 3.94 -11.47 -3.71
N ILE A 314 5.21 -11.13 -3.91
CA ILE A 314 6.25 -11.23 -2.88
C ILE A 314 6.72 -9.82 -2.51
N THR A 315 6.69 -9.51 -1.22
CA THR A 315 7.09 -8.18 -0.71
C THR A 315 7.98 -8.33 0.53
N PRO A 316 8.68 -7.25 0.92
CA PRO A 316 9.10 -7.12 2.32
C PRO A 316 7.88 -7.08 3.25
N SER A 317 8.09 -7.37 4.53
CA SER A 317 7.06 -7.34 5.58
C SER A 317 6.42 -5.96 5.78
N CYS A 318 7.16 -4.89 5.54
CA CYS A 318 6.71 -3.50 5.65
C CYS A 318 7.55 -2.61 4.70
N GLY A 319 7.38 -1.29 4.76
CA GLY A 319 8.33 -0.37 4.13
C GLY A 319 9.70 -0.38 4.81
N THR A 320 10.76 -0.05 4.08
CA THR A 320 12.15 -0.05 4.60
C THR A 320 12.63 1.34 5.03
N GLY A 321 11.73 2.35 5.05
CA GLY A 321 12.07 3.75 5.33
C GLY A 321 12.82 4.01 6.65
N THR A 322 12.57 3.20 7.69
CA THR A 322 13.20 3.32 9.01
C THR A 322 14.56 2.65 9.10
N LEU A 323 14.92 1.79 8.14
CA LEU A 323 16.17 1.05 8.12
C LEU A 323 17.36 1.92 7.69
N THR A 324 18.56 1.37 7.81
CA THR A 324 19.73 1.85 7.06
C THR A 324 19.62 1.48 5.58
N ILE A 325 20.37 2.18 4.72
CA ILE A 325 20.42 1.86 3.28
C ILE A 325 20.84 0.41 3.05
N LYS A 326 21.89 -0.07 3.74
CA LYS A 326 22.40 -1.44 3.62
C LYS A 326 21.36 -2.51 4.01
N GLU A 327 20.61 -2.27 5.09
CA GLU A 327 19.53 -3.17 5.51
C GLU A 327 18.38 -3.16 4.51
N SER A 328 18.01 -2.00 3.98
CA SER A 328 17.02 -1.89 2.91
C SER A 328 17.46 -2.63 1.64
N GLU A 329 18.71 -2.50 1.22
CA GLU A 329 19.25 -3.24 0.08
C GLU A 329 19.18 -4.75 0.32
N LYS A 330 19.49 -5.22 1.55
CA LYS A 330 19.38 -6.62 1.93
C LYS A 330 17.93 -7.12 1.88
N ALA A 331 16.98 -6.39 2.47
CA ALA A 331 15.56 -6.77 2.47
C ALA A 331 14.99 -6.87 1.03
N MET A 332 15.33 -5.90 0.18
CA MET A 332 14.90 -5.89 -1.23
C MET A 332 15.55 -7.01 -2.04
N THR A 333 16.82 -7.32 -1.77
CA THR A 333 17.52 -8.45 -2.42
C THR A 333 16.89 -9.78 -2.03
N LEU A 334 16.61 -10.00 -0.74
CA LEU A 334 15.91 -11.21 -0.26
C LEU A 334 14.52 -11.35 -0.90
N THR A 335 13.77 -10.25 -1.02
CA THR A 335 12.46 -10.23 -1.69
C THR A 335 12.57 -10.71 -3.15
N TYR A 336 13.53 -10.15 -3.89
CA TYR A 336 13.81 -10.54 -5.28
C TYR A 336 14.24 -12.02 -5.40
N GLU A 337 15.12 -12.48 -4.51
CA GLU A 337 15.63 -13.84 -4.53
C GLU A 337 14.55 -14.87 -4.22
N VAL A 338 13.67 -14.60 -3.24
CA VAL A 338 12.52 -15.47 -2.92
C VAL A 338 11.56 -15.55 -4.10
N SER A 339 11.18 -14.40 -4.68
CA SER A 339 10.37 -14.34 -5.90
C SER A 339 10.99 -15.18 -7.02
N SER A 340 12.26 -14.94 -7.33
CA SER A 340 12.98 -15.64 -8.40
C SER A 340 13.06 -17.15 -8.18
N ALA A 341 13.30 -17.57 -6.93
CA ALA A 341 13.38 -18.98 -6.56
C ALA A 341 12.02 -19.68 -6.68
N LEU A 342 10.94 -19.05 -6.20
CA LEU A 342 9.57 -19.58 -6.33
C LEU A 342 9.17 -19.72 -7.80
N LYS A 343 9.41 -18.68 -8.61
CA LYS A 343 9.11 -18.72 -10.05
C LYS A 343 9.87 -19.83 -10.77
N LYS A 344 11.16 -20.01 -10.46
CA LYS A 344 11.98 -21.10 -11.02
C LYS A 344 11.47 -22.47 -10.57
N ARG A 345 11.17 -22.64 -9.28
CA ARG A 345 10.73 -23.92 -8.68
C ARG A 345 9.38 -24.38 -9.23
N TYR A 346 8.47 -23.46 -9.48
CA TYR A 346 7.10 -23.74 -9.92
C TYR A 346 6.81 -23.42 -11.39
N SER A 347 7.85 -23.08 -12.16
CA SER A 347 7.74 -22.70 -13.59
C SER A 347 6.69 -21.61 -13.83
N LEU A 348 6.71 -20.57 -13.00
CA LEU A 348 5.83 -19.40 -13.14
C LEU A 348 6.49 -18.39 -14.08
N HIS A 349 5.73 -17.89 -15.05
CA HIS A 349 6.23 -16.96 -16.07
C HIS A 349 5.74 -15.54 -15.84
#